data_AF-A0A7S1EL35-F1
#
_entry.id   AF-A0A7S1EL35-F1
#
_cell.length_a   1.000
_cell.length_b   1.000
_cell.length_c   1.000
_cell.angle_alpha   90.00
_cell.angle_beta   90.00
_cell.angle_gamma   90.00
#
_symmetry.space_group_name_H-M   'P 1'
#
loop_
_entity.id
_entity.type
_entity.pdbx_description
1 polymer ?
#
loop_
_entity_poly.entity_id
_entity_poly.type
_entity_poly.pdbx_seq_one_letter_code
_entity_poly.pdbx_strand_id
1 'polypeptide(L)'
;GDEGRVPDVSLSIVHDLYYLLPVMVGEPPQRFDVVFDTGSSFFGLVTAPADSAAVQAALVKLGKGTKHKLSTQLQREVDEAEGVRKRLEAQDSGPLRERKSTGPGPG
;
A
#
# COMPACT_ATOMS: atom_id res chain seq x y z
N GLY A 1 32.72 -12.09 8.94
CA GLY A 1 31.65 -12.92 8.36
C GLY A 1 30.83 -13.42 9.51
N ASP A 2 29.59 -12.98 9.62
CA ASP A 2 28.69 -13.27 10.74
C ASP A 2 27.73 -14.39 10.33
N GLU A 3 28.28 -15.52 9.87
CA GLU A 3 27.49 -16.68 9.50
C GLU A 3 27.25 -17.53 10.75
N GLY A 4 25.99 -17.67 11.15
CA GLY A 4 25.55 -18.72 12.07
C GLY A 4 25.12 -18.29 13.48
N ARG A 5 24.93 -17.00 13.77
CA ARG A 5 24.36 -16.60 15.07
C ARG A 5 22.90 -17.07 15.15
N VAL A 6 22.65 -18.07 15.99
CA VAL A 6 21.28 -18.48 16.35
C VAL A 6 20.66 -17.37 17.20
N PRO A 7 19.57 -16.73 16.75
CA PRO A 7 18.91 -15.69 17.53
C PRO A 7 18.22 -16.33 18.74
N ASP A 8 18.48 -15.76 19.92
CA ASP A 8 17.72 -16.10 21.13
C ASP A 8 16.40 -15.34 21.10
N VAL A 9 15.28 -16.06 21.08
CA VAL A 9 13.93 -15.51 20.91
C VAL A 9 13.02 -16.00 22.02
N SER A 10 12.48 -15.06 22.78
CA SER A 10 11.50 -15.34 23.83
C SER A 10 10.10 -15.45 23.24
N LEU A 11 9.41 -16.54 23.57
CA LEU A 11 8.03 -16.78 23.17
C LEU A 11 7.08 -16.46 24.33
N SER A 12 5.95 -15.83 24.01
CA SER A 12 4.85 -15.64 24.97
C SER A 12 3.77 -16.69 24.74
N ILE A 13 3.25 -17.29 25.81
CA ILE A 13 2.14 -18.24 25.72
C ILE A 13 0.80 -17.54 25.90
N VAL A 14 -0.16 -17.83 25.02
CA VAL A 14 -1.53 -17.29 25.09
C VAL A 14 -2.53 -18.43 25.01
N HIS A 15 -3.48 -18.44 25.95
CA HIS A 15 -4.52 -19.47 26.10
C HIS A 15 -3.99 -20.91 26.13
N ASP A 16 -2.76 -21.11 26.60
CA ASP A 16 -2.07 -22.41 26.65
C ASP A 16 -1.96 -23.14 25.28
N LEU A 17 -2.18 -22.43 24.17
CA LEU A 17 -2.25 -23.00 22.82
C LEU A 17 -1.32 -22.30 21.82
N TYR A 18 -1.12 -20.99 21.97
CA TYR A 18 -0.37 -20.21 21.00
C TYR A 18 0.94 -19.70 21.59
N TYR A 19 2.04 -20.02 20.92
CA TYR A 19 3.34 -19.42 21.17
C TYR A 19 3.53 -18.23 20.24
N LEU A 20 3.54 -17.04 20.82
CA LEU A 20 3.70 -15.78 20.09
C LEU A 20 5.17 -15.37 20.07
N LEU A 21 5.66 -15.08 18.86
CA LEU A 21 6.97 -14.53 18.58
C LEU A 21 6.83 -13.06 18.17
N PRO A 22 7.46 -12.11 18.88
CA PRO A 22 7.47 -10.72 18.45
C PRO A 22 8.42 -10.49 17.27
N VAL A 23 7.90 -9.94 16.18
CA VAL A 23 8.66 -9.59 14.97
C VAL A 23 8.51 -8.12 14.64
N MET A 24 9.58 -7.54 14.08
CA MET A 24 9.59 -6.17 13.57
C MET A 24 9.57 -6.21 12.04
N VAL A 25 8.65 -5.50 11.41
CA VAL A 25 8.46 -5.52 9.95
C VAL A 25 8.40 -4.12 9.38
N GLY A 26 9.06 -3.93 8.25
CA GLY A 26 9.08 -2.68 7.49
C GLY A 26 10.07 -1.63 8.02
N GLU A 27 10.07 -0.48 7.36
CA GLU A 27 10.83 0.71 7.75
C GLU A 27 9.90 1.95 7.67
N PRO A 28 9.66 2.67 8.79
CA PRO A 28 10.15 2.40 10.14
C PRO A 28 9.62 1.07 10.71
N PRO A 29 10.38 0.39 11.60
CA PRO A 29 9.99 -0.90 12.14
C PRO A 29 8.64 -0.86 12.90
N GLN A 30 7.70 -1.72 12.50
CA GLN A 30 6.41 -1.93 13.17
C GLN A 30 6.39 -3.29 13.85
N ARG A 31 5.90 -3.35 15.10
CA ARG A 31 5.85 -4.59 15.89
C ARG A 31 4.59 -5.40 15.60
N PHE A 32 4.75 -6.71 15.44
CA PHE A 32 3.68 -7.69 15.34
C PHE A 32 3.98 -8.89 16.26
N ASP A 33 2.97 -9.44 16.92
CA ASP A 33 3.10 -10.71 17.64
C ASP A 33 2.52 -11.83 16.75
N VAL A 34 3.38 -12.76 16.31
CA VAL A 34 3.05 -13.77 15.30
C VAL A 34 3.03 -15.15 15.94
N VAL A 35 2.06 -15.99 15.59
CA VAL A 35 2.06 -17.40 16.02
C VAL A 35 3.20 -18.13 15.32
N PHE A 36 4.10 -18.74 16.11
CA PHE A 36 5.19 -19.54 15.57
C PHE A 36 4.69 -20.96 15.24
N ASP A 37 4.09 -21.10 14.07
CA ASP A 37 3.43 -22.32 13.59
C ASP A 37 4.37 -23.18 12.73
N THR A 38 4.74 -24.36 13.22
CA THR A 38 5.56 -25.33 12.50
C THR A 38 4.76 -26.19 11.50
N GLY A 39 3.42 -26.10 11.52
CA GLY A 39 2.52 -26.81 10.62
C GLY A 39 2.27 -26.09 9.29
N SER A 40 2.82 -24.89 9.09
CA SER A 40 2.67 -24.10 7.86
C SER A 40 3.99 -23.53 7.38
N SER A 41 3.98 -22.92 6.18
CA SER A 41 5.16 -22.27 5.58
C SER A 41 4.84 -20.87 5.06
N PHE A 42 3.74 -20.27 5.55
CA PHE A 42 3.29 -18.96 5.14
C PHE A 42 3.49 -17.94 6.26
N PHE A 43 3.97 -16.75 5.89
CA PHE A 43 4.07 -15.61 6.79
C PHE A 43 2.95 -14.61 6.49
N GLY A 44 2.00 -14.45 7.42
CA GLY A 44 0.85 -13.57 7.29
C GLY A 44 0.79 -12.53 8.41
N LEU A 45 0.45 -11.29 8.07
CA LEU A 45 0.23 -10.20 9.01
C LEU A 45 -1.15 -9.59 8.77
N VAL A 46 -1.82 -9.16 9.84
CA VAL A 46 -3.01 -8.33 9.73
C VAL A 46 -2.56 -6.89 9.53
N THR A 47 -2.91 -6.32 8.38
CA THR A 47 -2.65 -4.91 8.09
C THR A 47 -3.92 -4.08 8.29
N ALA A 48 -3.75 -2.80 8.59
CA ALA A 48 -4.86 -1.86 8.51
C ALA A 48 -5.31 -1.76 7.03
N PRO A 49 -6.63 -1.61 6.77
CA PRO A 49 -7.12 -1.34 5.42
C PRO A 49 -6.39 -0.16 4.78
N ALA A 50 -6.07 -0.26 3.49
CA ALA A 50 -5.30 0.77 2.78
C ALA A 50 -5.99 2.14 2.82
N ASP A 51 -7.32 2.16 2.88
CA ASP A 51 -8.16 3.34 2.97
C ASP A 51 -8.45 3.82 4.40
N SER A 52 -7.94 3.11 5.42
CA SER A 52 -8.15 3.51 6.82
C SER A 52 -7.49 4.85 7.15
N ALA A 53 -8.13 5.63 8.02
CA ALA A 53 -7.61 6.92 8.48
C ALA A 53 -6.20 6.81 9.10
N ALA A 54 -5.90 5.69 9.76
CA ALA A 54 -4.58 5.42 10.34
C ALA A 54 -3.49 5.30 9.25
N VAL A 55 -3.78 4.57 8.17
CA VAL A 55 -2.86 4.46 7.02
C VAL A 55 -2.70 5.79 6.31
N GLN A 56 -3.80 6.52 6.08
CA GLN A 56 -3.73 7.86 5.48
C GLN A 56 -2.88 8.83 6.31
N ALA A 57 -3.06 8.85 7.64
CA ALA A 57 -2.27 9.69 8.54
C ALA A 57 -0.78 9.31 8.54
N ALA A 58 -0.48 8.00 8.51
CA ALA A 58 0.90 7.50 8.43
C ALA A 58 1.58 7.91 7.10
N LEU A 59 0.87 7.80 5.97
CA LEU A 59 1.37 8.22 4.66
C LEU A 59 1.66 9.72 4.61
N VAL A 60 0.76 10.55 5.15
CA VAL A 60 0.98 12.01 5.24
C VAL A 60 2.20 12.33 6.11
N LYS A 61 2.41 11.61 7.21
CA LYS A 61 3.58 11.79 8.09
C LYS A 61 4.88 11.36 7.39
N LEU A 62 4.84 10.25 6.65
CA LEU A 62 5.99 9.74 5.89
C LEU A 62 6.39 10.72 4.78
N GLY A 63 5.42 11.27 4.03
CA GLY A 63 5.66 12.27 2.99
C GLY A 63 6.25 13.59 3.51
N LYS A 64 6.07 13.91 4.80
CA LYS A 64 6.68 15.09 5.44
C LYS A 64 8.12 14.85 5.91
N GLY A 65 8.55 13.60 6.07
CA GLY A 65 9.84 13.22 6.66
C GLY A 65 10.98 12.99 5.67
N THR A 66 10.69 12.63 4.42
CA THR A 66 11.70 12.29 3.40
C THR A 66 12.11 13.51 2.58
N LYS A 67 13.17 14.21 3.00
CA LYS A 67 13.64 15.42 2.31
C LYS A 67 14.46 15.19 1.04
N HIS A 68 14.91 13.98 0.69
CA HIS A 68 15.73 13.83 -0.52
C HIS A 68 15.47 12.53 -1.30
N LYS A 69 15.16 12.71 -2.60
CA LYS A 69 14.95 11.76 -3.71
C LYS A 69 13.55 11.17 -3.92
N LEU A 70 12.86 10.65 -2.91
CA LEU A 70 11.51 10.08 -3.11
C LEU A 70 10.44 11.16 -3.38
N SER A 71 10.64 12.36 -2.83
CA SER A 71 9.70 13.48 -2.93
C SER A 71 9.48 13.96 -4.36
N THR A 72 10.52 13.97 -5.21
CA THR A 72 10.42 14.50 -6.58
C THR A 72 9.66 13.56 -7.51
N GLN A 73 9.87 12.25 -7.35
CA GLN A 73 9.12 11.25 -8.12
C GLN A 73 7.65 11.21 -7.70
N LEU A 74 7.38 11.21 -6.38
CA LEU A 74 6.02 11.27 -5.86
C LEU A 74 5.29 12.56 -6.29
N GLN A 75 5.98 13.70 -6.24
CA GLN A 75 5.39 14.96 -6.70
C GLN A 75 5.04 14.90 -8.17
N ARG A 76 5.92 14.35 -9.01
CA ARG A 76 5.65 14.16 -10.43
C ARG A 76 4.45 13.24 -10.68
N GLU A 77 4.37 12.12 -9.97
CA GLU A 77 3.24 11.18 -10.10
C GLU A 77 1.91 11.82 -9.66
N VAL A 78 1.92 12.65 -8.61
CA VAL A 78 0.77 13.43 -8.16
C VAL A 78 0.35 14.45 -9.22
N ASP A 79 1.30 15.23 -9.74
CA ASP A 79 1.02 16.25 -10.77
C ASP A 79 0.48 15.61 -12.06
N GLU A 80 1.03 14.45 -12.47
CA GLU A 80 0.53 13.68 -13.60
C GLU A 80 -0.89 13.15 -13.35
N ALA A 81 -1.19 12.62 -12.16
CA ALA A 81 -2.52 12.15 -11.79
C ALA A 81 -3.57 13.27 -11.78
N GLU A 82 -3.23 14.45 -11.24
CA GLU A 82 -4.12 15.62 -11.28
C GLU A 82 -4.36 16.10 -12.72
N GLY A 83 -3.31 16.10 -13.56
CA GLY A 83 -3.43 16.44 -14.99
C GLY A 83 -4.28 15.44 -15.78
N VAL A 84 -4.24 14.15 -15.44
CA VAL A 84 -5.15 13.14 -16.01
C VAL A 84 -6.58 13.40 -15.54
N ARG A 85 -6.81 13.61 -14.24
CA ARG A 85 -8.15 13.85 -13.69
C ARG A 85 -8.82 15.06 -14.34
N LYS A 86 -8.09 16.17 -14.48
CA LYS A 86 -8.59 17.39 -15.14
C LYS A 86 -8.96 17.16 -16.61
N ARG A 87 -8.21 16.30 -17.33
CA ARG A 87 -8.53 15.94 -18.72
C ARG A 87 -9.79 15.08 -18.82
N LEU A 88 -9.99 14.15 -17.88
CA LEU A 88 -11.20 13.34 -17.81
C LEU A 88 -12.43 14.19 -17.48
N GLU A 89 -12.34 15.07 -16.50
CA GLU A 89 -13.42 16.02 -16.16
C GLU A 89 -13.77 16.95 -17.34
N ALA A 90 -12.76 17.39 -18.11
CA ALA A 90 -12.96 18.19 -19.31
C ALA A 90 -13.59 17.39 -20.47
N GLN A 91 -13.39 16.07 -20.50
CA GLN A 91 -14.03 15.18 -21.48
C GLN A 91 -15.49 14.89 -21.11
N ASP A 92 -15.80 14.72 -19.82
CA ASP A 92 -17.17 14.52 -19.33
C ASP A 92 -18.03 15.79 -19.36
N SER A 93 -17.41 16.97 -19.31
CA SER A 93 -18.09 18.27 -19.42
C SER A 93 -18.11 18.86 -20.84
N GLY A 94 -17.48 18.19 -21.80
CA GLY A 94 -17.53 18.58 -23.21
C GLY A 94 -18.91 18.28 -23.83
N PRO A 95 -19.36 19.07 -24.83
CA PRO A 95 -20.60 18.75 -25.53
C PRO A 95 -20.50 17.33 -26.11
N LEU A 96 -21.54 16.51 -25.87
CA LEU A 96 -21.69 15.20 -26.51
C LEU A 96 -21.42 15.40 -28.00
N ARG A 97 -20.30 14.86 -28.50
CA ARG A 97 -20.05 14.84 -29.94
C ARG A 97 -21.19 14.04 -30.56
N GLU A 98 -22.13 14.72 -31.19
CA GLU A 98 -23.12 14.08 -32.05
C GLU A 98 -22.34 13.25 -33.06
N ARG A 99 -22.43 11.92 -32.95
CA ARG A 99 -21.98 11.07 -34.04
C ARG A 99 -22.90 11.38 -35.19
N LYS A 100 -22.42 12.13 -36.19
CA LYS A 100 -23.12 12.20 -37.48
C LYS A 100 -23.18 10.78 -38.02
N SER A 101 -24.36 10.18 -37.97
CA SER A 101 -24.68 8.93 -38.64
C SER A 101 -24.65 9.17 -40.14
N THR A 102 -23.47 9.15 -40.74
CA THR A 102 -23.34 9.01 -42.20
C THR A 102 -23.45 7.53 -42.51
N GLY A 103 -24.69 7.03 -42.60
CA GLY A 103 -24.93 5.70 -43.18
C GLY A 103 -24.88 5.76 -44.72
N PRO A 104 -24.72 4.61 -45.39
CA PRO A 104 -25.44 4.34 -46.63
C PRO A 104 -26.83 3.78 -46.26
N GLY A 105 -27.90 4.39 -46.76
CA GLY A 105 -29.27 3.90 -46.57
C GLY A 105 -29.48 2.50 -47.18
N PRO A 106 -30.55 1.79 -46.78
CA PRO A 106 -30.83 0.44 -47.27
C PRO A 106 -31.22 0.50 -48.75
N GLY A 107 -30.49 -0.24 -49.58
CA GLY A 107 -30.88 -0.61 -50.94
C GLY A 107 -31.50 -1.99 -50.96
#